data_AF-A0A958PAA3-F1
#
_entry.id   AF-A0A958PAA3-F1
#
_cell.length_a   1.000
_cell.length_b   1.000
_cell.length_c   1.000
_cell.angle_alpha   90.00
_cell.angle_beta   90.00
_cell.angle_gamma   90.00
#
_symmetry.space_group_name_H-M   'P 1'
#
loop_
_entity.id
_entity.type
_entity.pdbx_description
1 polymer ?
#
loop_
_entity_poly.entity_id
_entity_poly.type
_entity_poly.pdbx_seq_one_letter_code
_entity_poly.pdbx_strand_id
1 'polypeptide(L)'
;KRRIVSSFKGFVDDTYVKSFKGLTGDYKSFPQFYNFQHLVEKYTKNEYRDVLVYKLNLNKDQIRSLFQQFVEMFWTYRSSYHFLNNNCAVELRNLLKAILPFPHPFWNSIASTPTRLVEELKLFQLIDKEPSESHLSLFGEVQNAFEQLKLLSPQVYEKFKSEEEYLSLPTTVKEQLFLRASSSHKNLLIAKSLFLIEQEYFIYLLKMKIDVGSKEVQDKIDRDEELKGLYLDIASIKHQILTTDILRSDYRFGIPKADQVTGLPMIYALGQNLSQKKAELTILAEKYVDSGIMSKISEQKEWIRFLRNTVSRRE
;
A
#
# COMPACT_ATOMS: atom_id res chain seq x y z
N LYS A 1 -2.48 -5.70 -25.59
CA LYS A 1 -2.28 -7.17 -25.62
C LYS A 1 -2.65 -7.74 -24.25
N ARG A 2 -3.48 -8.78 -24.18
CA ARG A 2 -3.79 -9.47 -22.91
C ARG A 2 -2.54 -10.25 -22.47
N ARG A 3 -2.05 -10.01 -21.26
CA ARG A 3 -0.90 -10.71 -20.66
C ARG A 3 -1.37 -11.57 -19.49
N ILE A 4 -0.81 -12.76 -19.38
CA ILE A 4 -1.07 -13.68 -18.29
C ILE A 4 0.16 -13.72 -17.40
N VAL A 5 -0.04 -13.69 -16.09
CA VAL A 5 1.02 -13.82 -15.08
C VAL A 5 0.86 -15.16 -14.37
N SER A 6 1.91 -15.96 -14.36
CA SER A 6 2.03 -17.20 -13.59
C SER A 6 2.75 -16.91 -12.27
N SER A 7 2.21 -17.37 -11.14
CA SER A 7 2.83 -17.21 -9.82
C SER A 7 2.53 -18.41 -8.92
N PHE A 8 3.36 -18.62 -7.89
CA PHE A 8 3.03 -19.52 -6.78
C PHE A 8 2.39 -18.71 -5.68
N LYS A 9 1.31 -19.19 -5.07
CA LYS A 9 0.67 -18.47 -3.96
C LYS A 9 0.31 -19.44 -2.85
N GLY A 10 0.46 -19.00 -1.60
CA GLY A 10 -0.17 -19.65 -0.47
C GLY A 10 -1.69 -19.59 -0.57
N PHE A 11 -2.34 -20.76 -0.54
CA PHE A 11 -3.76 -20.90 -0.28
C PHE A 11 -4.00 -20.47 1.15
N VAL A 12 -4.73 -19.37 1.32
CA VAL A 12 -5.18 -18.88 2.61
C VAL A 12 -6.69 -19.07 2.60
N ASP A 13 -7.12 -20.18 3.19
CA ASP A 13 -8.53 -20.51 3.42
C ASP A 13 -9.11 -19.79 4.64
N ASP A 14 -8.23 -19.45 5.58
CA ASP A 14 -8.55 -18.57 6.69
C ASP A 14 -9.06 -17.22 6.15
N THR A 15 -10.03 -16.64 6.86
CA THR A 15 -10.53 -15.31 6.50
C THR A 15 -9.41 -14.25 6.51
N TYR A 16 -8.30 -14.49 7.24
CA TYR A 16 -7.05 -13.71 7.23
C TYR A 16 -5.82 -14.60 7.19
N VAL A 17 -4.75 -14.00 6.68
CA VAL A 17 -3.40 -14.55 6.83
C VAL A 17 -3.01 -14.56 8.31
N LYS A 18 -2.94 -15.75 8.90
CA LYS A 18 -2.42 -15.99 10.25
C LYS A 18 -0.90 -16.08 10.17
N SER A 19 -0.20 -15.12 10.78
CA SER A 19 1.27 -15.04 10.76
C SER A 19 1.93 -16.32 11.28
N PHE A 20 1.36 -16.96 12.31
CA PHE A 20 1.88 -18.22 12.86
C PHE A 20 1.81 -19.38 11.85
N LYS A 21 0.70 -19.53 11.11
CA LYS A 21 0.58 -20.52 10.02
C LYS A 21 1.55 -20.24 8.87
N GLY A 22 1.76 -18.96 8.55
CA GLY A 22 2.76 -18.53 7.57
C GLY A 22 4.22 -18.80 7.98
N LEU A 23 4.50 -18.84 9.28
CA LEU A 23 5.80 -19.24 9.82
C LEU A 23 5.96 -20.77 9.87
N THR A 24 4.92 -21.49 10.29
CA THR A 24 4.92 -22.95 10.49
C THR A 24 4.67 -23.77 9.24
N GLY A 25 4.18 -23.17 8.15
CA GLY A 25 4.03 -23.85 6.85
C GLY A 25 2.64 -24.41 6.56
N ASP A 26 1.65 -24.05 7.37
CA ASP A 26 0.31 -24.63 7.29
C ASP A 26 -0.49 -24.19 6.06
N TYR A 27 -0.06 -23.13 5.37
CA TYR A 27 -0.64 -22.73 4.08
C TYR A 27 -0.11 -23.59 2.94
N LYS A 28 -0.94 -23.90 1.93
CA LYS A 28 -0.47 -24.67 0.76
C LYS A 28 -0.08 -23.76 -0.40
N SER A 29 1.17 -23.82 -0.84
CA SER A 29 1.66 -23.19 -2.07
C SER A 29 1.16 -23.96 -3.29
N PHE A 30 0.61 -23.26 -4.28
CA PHE A 30 0.28 -23.87 -5.57
C PHE A 30 0.38 -22.87 -6.74
N PRO A 31 0.58 -23.35 -7.98
CA PRO A 31 0.67 -22.49 -9.16
C PRO A 31 -0.68 -21.84 -9.50
N GLN A 32 -0.66 -20.58 -9.93
CA GLN A 32 -1.83 -19.78 -10.28
C GLN A 32 -1.57 -18.87 -11.48
N PHE A 33 -2.64 -18.53 -12.19
CA PHE A 33 -2.62 -17.61 -13.32
C PHE A 33 -3.49 -16.39 -13.06
N TYR A 34 -3.01 -15.23 -13.50
CA TYR A 34 -3.67 -13.95 -13.34
C TYR A 34 -3.71 -13.17 -14.65
N ASN A 35 -4.75 -12.36 -14.82
CA ASN A 35 -4.70 -11.28 -15.80
C ASN A 35 -3.72 -10.20 -15.29
N PHE A 36 -2.73 -9.84 -16.11
CA PHE A 36 -1.72 -8.85 -15.74
C PHE A 36 -2.30 -7.50 -15.32
N GLN A 37 -3.34 -7.00 -16.01
CA GLN A 37 -3.91 -5.70 -15.71
C GLN A 37 -4.61 -5.71 -14.34
N HIS A 38 -5.39 -6.75 -14.05
CA HIS A 38 -5.98 -6.92 -12.72
C HIS A 38 -4.92 -7.05 -11.63
N LEU A 39 -3.80 -7.71 -11.93
CA LEU A 39 -2.69 -7.84 -11.00
C LEU A 39 -2.02 -6.49 -10.72
N VAL A 40 -1.75 -5.70 -11.76
CA VAL A 40 -1.24 -4.33 -11.61
C VAL A 40 -2.20 -3.50 -10.78
N GLU A 41 -3.48 -3.43 -11.14
CA GLU A 41 -4.48 -2.63 -10.41
C GLU A 41 -4.58 -3.07 -8.95
N LYS A 42 -4.61 -4.38 -8.69
CA LYS A 42 -4.63 -4.92 -7.33
C LYS A 42 -3.42 -4.45 -6.55
N TYR A 43 -2.20 -4.61 -7.08
CA TYR A 43 -1.00 -4.26 -6.35
C TYR A 43 -0.82 -2.75 -6.22
N THR A 44 -0.98 -1.97 -7.29
CA THR A 44 -0.70 -0.53 -7.26
C THR A 44 -1.78 0.28 -6.55
N LYS A 45 -3.06 -0.08 -6.70
CA LYS A 45 -4.20 0.70 -6.16
C LYS A 45 -4.74 0.17 -4.84
N ASN A 46 -4.78 -1.16 -4.66
CA ASN A 46 -5.42 -1.78 -3.49
C ASN A 46 -4.39 -2.17 -2.42
N GLU A 47 -3.22 -2.68 -2.83
CA GLU A 47 -2.14 -3.06 -1.89
C GLU A 47 -1.00 -2.03 -1.81
N TYR A 48 -1.02 -1.00 -2.67
CA TYR A 48 -0.04 0.09 -2.74
C TYR A 48 1.41 -0.35 -2.86
N ARG A 49 1.64 -1.33 -3.72
CA ARG A 49 2.96 -1.85 -4.03
C ARG A 49 3.26 -1.58 -5.49
N ASP A 50 4.46 -1.11 -5.72
CA ASP A 50 4.98 -0.97 -7.07
C ASP A 50 5.07 -2.36 -7.73
N VAL A 51 4.81 -2.40 -9.03
CA VAL A 51 4.99 -3.60 -9.84
C VAL A 51 6.08 -3.31 -10.86
N LEU A 52 7.22 -3.97 -10.68
CA LEU A 52 8.34 -3.93 -11.61
C LEU A 52 8.30 -5.17 -12.52
N VAL A 53 8.39 -4.96 -13.83
CA VAL A 53 8.38 -6.03 -14.83
C VAL A 53 9.76 -6.15 -15.45
N TYR A 54 10.43 -7.26 -15.19
CA TYR A 54 11.71 -7.58 -15.81
C TYR A 54 11.51 -8.55 -16.97
N LYS A 55 12.26 -8.33 -18.05
CA LYS A 55 12.33 -9.28 -19.16
C LYS A 55 13.28 -10.41 -18.81
N LEU A 56 12.83 -11.66 -18.98
CA LEU A 56 13.67 -12.83 -18.83
C LEU A 56 14.57 -13.00 -20.06
N ASN A 57 15.86 -13.19 -19.81
CA ASN A 57 16.88 -13.45 -20.82
C ASN A 57 17.03 -14.96 -21.04
N LEU A 58 15.93 -15.57 -21.47
CA LEU A 58 15.83 -17.00 -21.78
C LEU A 58 15.63 -17.20 -23.29
N ASN A 59 16.20 -18.27 -23.83
CA ASN A 59 15.92 -18.67 -25.20
C ASN A 59 14.51 -19.28 -25.34
N LYS A 60 14.06 -19.49 -26.57
CA LYS A 60 12.69 -19.98 -26.85
C LYS A 60 12.43 -21.36 -26.24
N ASP A 61 13.42 -22.25 -26.23
CA ASP A 61 13.28 -23.59 -25.66
C ASP A 61 13.15 -23.53 -24.14
N GLN A 62 13.95 -22.70 -23.48
CA GLN A 62 13.85 -22.47 -22.04
C GLN A 62 12.50 -21.88 -21.63
N ILE A 63 11.96 -20.92 -22.40
CA ILE A 63 10.63 -20.37 -22.17
C ILE A 63 9.55 -21.44 -22.34
N ARG A 64 9.66 -22.29 -23.37
CA ARG A 64 8.74 -23.40 -23.60
C ARG A 64 8.79 -24.41 -22.45
N SER A 65 9.98 -24.82 -22.02
CA SER A 65 10.18 -25.73 -20.89
C SER A 65 9.64 -25.15 -19.60
N LEU A 66 9.86 -23.84 -19.35
CA LEU A 66 9.32 -23.14 -18.19
C LEU A 66 7.78 -23.20 -18.16
N PHE A 67 7.15 -22.92 -19.30
CA PHE A 67 5.69 -22.98 -19.42
C PHE A 67 5.16 -24.41 -19.23
N GLN A 68 5.78 -25.41 -19.85
CA GLN A 68 5.40 -26.82 -19.72
C GLN A 68 5.48 -27.28 -18.26
N GLN A 69 6.61 -27.03 -17.58
CA GLN A 69 6.77 -27.37 -16.16
C GLN A 69 5.73 -26.68 -15.29
N PHE A 70 5.42 -25.40 -15.55
CA PHE A 70 4.40 -24.69 -14.79
C PHE A 70 2.99 -25.29 -14.98
N VAL A 71 2.64 -25.69 -16.21
CA VAL A 71 1.37 -26.35 -16.52
C VAL A 71 1.28 -27.74 -15.88
N GLU A 72 2.36 -28.53 -15.91
CA GLU A 72 2.42 -29.84 -15.25
C GLU A 72 2.24 -29.71 -13.73
N MET A 73 2.93 -28.73 -13.12
CA MET A 73 2.80 -28.43 -11.69
C MET A 73 1.41 -27.94 -11.32
N PHE A 74 0.71 -27.21 -12.20
CA PHE A 74 -0.62 -26.66 -11.88
C PHE A 74 -1.60 -27.72 -11.38
N TRP A 75 -1.59 -28.88 -12.05
CA TRP A 75 -2.49 -30.00 -11.74
C TRP A 75 -2.08 -30.80 -10.51
N THR A 76 -0.78 -30.93 -10.25
CA THR A 76 -0.24 -31.97 -9.36
C THR A 76 0.51 -31.43 -8.14
N TYR A 77 1.06 -30.23 -8.21
CA TYR A 77 1.98 -29.72 -7.21
C TYR A 77 1.27 -28.95 -6.10
N ARG A 78 1.50 -29.38 -4.85
CA ARG A 78 1.12 -28.65 -3.64
C ARG A 78 2.28 -28.72 -2.66
N SER A 79 2.74 -27.59 -2.14
CA SER A 79 3.84 -27.52 -1.17
C SER A 79 3.43 -26.76 0.08
N SER A 80 4.16 -26.92 1.20
CA SER A 80 3.90 -26.16 2.42
C SER A 80 4.51 -24.76 2.30
N TYR A 81 3.68 -23.72 2.30
CA TYR A 81 4.08 -22.33 2.10
C TYR A 81 4.58 -21.70 3.39
N HIS A 82 5.81 -21.22 3.39
CA HIS A 82 6.45 -20.54 4.51
C HIS A 82 6.94 -19.15 4.10
N PHE A 83 6.69 -18.13 4.92
CA PHE A 83 7.07 -16.75 4.61
C PHE A 83 8.58 -16.57 4.42
N LEU A 84 9.38 -17.27 5.21
CA LEU A 84 10.82 -17.06 5.27
C LEU A 84 11.62 -17.92 4.28
N ASN A 85 11.16 -19.13 3.98
CA ASN A 85 11.99 -20.13 3.31
C ASN A 85 11.27 -20.99 2.24
N ASN A 86 9.95 -20.88 2.07
CA ASN A 86 9.23 -21.53 0.97
C ASN A 86 8.05 -20.67 0.48
N ASN A 87 8.39 -19.57 -0.19
CA ASN A 87 7.45 -18.59 -0.71
C ASN A 87 7.55 -18.48 -2.25
N CYS A 88 6.82 -17.55 -2.83
CA CYS A 88 6.77 -17.32 -4.28
C CYS A 88 8.16 -17.16 -4.93
N ALA A 89 9.10 -16.51 -4.25
CA ALA A 89 10.45 -16.30 -4.76
C ALA A 89 11.26 -17.60 -4.76
N VAL A 90 11.15 -18.41 -3.72
CA VAL A 90 11.83 -19.71 -3.62
C VAL A 90 11.33 -20.68 -4.68
N GLU A 91 10.01 -20.76 -4.87
CA GLU A 91 9.39 -21.63 -5.87
C GLU A 91 9.81 -21.23 -7.30
N LEU A 92 9.78 -19.92 -7.60
CA LEU A 92 10.25 -19.40 -8.89
C LEU A 92 11.75 -19.67 -9.09
N ARG A 93 12.58 -19.48 -8.07
CA ARG A 93 14.01 -19.79 -8.11
C ARG A 93 14.23 -21.26 -8.45
N ASN A 94 13.54 -22.17 -7.78
CA ASN A 94 13.69 -23.61 -7.99
C ASN A 94 13.24 -24.01 -9.41
N LEU A 95 12.13 -23.45 -9.89
CA LEU A 95 11.67 -23.64 -11.27
C LEU A 95 12.69 -23.11 -12.30
N LEU A 96 13.30 -21.96 -12.05
CA LEU A 96 14.36 -21.42 -12.91
C LEU A 96 15.63 -22.27 -12.87
N LYS A 97 15.98 -22.90 -11.73
CA LYS A 97 17.10 -23.87 -11.71
C LYS A 97 16.82 -25.07 -12.62
N ALA A 98 15.59 -25.59 -12.59
CA ALA A 98 15.20 -26.78 -13.35
C ALA A 98 15.20 -26.58 -14.88
N ILE A 99 15.09 -25.34 -15.38
CA ILE A 99 15.08 -25.03 -16.82
C ILE A 99 16.42 -24.54 -17.36
N LEU A 100 17.39 -24.23 -16.48
CA LEU A 100 18.71 -23.77 -16.89
C LEU A 100 19.64 -24.96 -17.15
N PRO A 101 20.55 -24.86 -18.14
CA PRO A 101 21.50 -25.93 -18.43
C PRO A 101 22.36 -26.22 -17.21
N PHE A 102 22.73 -27.49 -17.02
CA PHE A 102 23.69 -27.87 -15.99
C PHE A 102 25.10 -28.01 -16.59
N PRO A 103 26.14 -27.40 -15.99
CA PRO A 103 26.08 -26.49 -14.84
C PRO A 103 25.77 -25.04 -15.27
N HIS A 104 24.94 -24.35 -14.50
CA HIS A 104 24.77 -22.90 -14.58
C HIS A 104 24.98 -22.28 -13.18
N PRO A 105 25.74 -21.18 -13.03
CA PRO A 105 26.07 -20.62 -11.70
C PRO A 105 24.85 -20.34 -10.80
N PHE A 106 23.71 -19.97 -11.39
CA PHE A 106 22.44 -19.77 -10.67
C PHE A 106 21.92 -21.01 -9.92
N TRP A 107 22.40 -22.22 -10.22
CA TRP A 107 22.05 -23.43 -9.47
C TRP A 107 22.43 -23.32 -7.98
N ASN A 108 23.45 -22.52 -7.66
CA ASN A 108 23.87 -22.23 -6.28
C ASN A 108 23.06 -21.10 -5.60
N SER A 109 22.05 -20.55 -6.28
CA SER A 109 21.19 -19.49 -5.72
C SER A 109 20.52 -19.94 -4.42
N ILE A 110 20.57 -19.09 -3.40
CA ILE A 110 19.91 -19.29 -2.10
C ILE A 110 18.84 -18.24 -1.83
N ALA A 111 18.51 -17.41 -2.82
CA ALA A 111 17.53 -16.33 -2.69
C ALA A 111 16.19 -16.81 -2.12
N SER A 112 15.79 -16.26 -0.98
CA SER A 112 14.51 -16.57 -0.33
C SER A 112 13.52 -15.40 -0.34
N THR A 113 13.94 -14.22 -0.78
CA THR A 113 13.10 -13.02 -0.88
C THR A 113 13.00 -12.55 -2.33
N PRO A 114 11.92 -11.85 -2.72
CA PRO A 114 11.78 -11.31 -4.07
C PRO A 114 12.94 -10.39 -4.48
N THR A 115 13.35 -9.47 -3.59
CA THR A 115 14.46 -8.54 -3.84
C THR A 115 15.76 -9.28 -4.10
N ARG A 116 16.09 -10.25 -3.24
CA ARG A 116 17.32 -11.03 -3.40
C ARG A 116 17.31 -11.88 -4.67
N LEU A 117 16.16 -12.43 -5.03
CA LEU A 117 16.02 -13.18 -6.28
C LEU A 117 16.28 -12.27 -7.49
N VAL A 118 15.70 -11.06 -7.51
CA VAL A 118 15.95 -10.09 -8.59
C VAL A 118 17.43 -9.70 -8.66
N GLU A 119 18.09 -9.43 -7.53
CA GLU A 119 19.53 -9.15 -7.49
C GLU A 119 20.37 -10.28 -8.10
N GLU A 120 20.09 -11.53 -7.72
CA GLU A 120 20.81 -12.69 -8.24
C GLU A 120 20.52 -12.88 -9.73
N LEU A 121 19.27 -12.76 -10.17
CA LEU A 121 18.93 -12.86 -11.60
C LEU A 121 19.65 -11.79 -12.43
N LYS A 122 19.78 -10.55 -11.92
CA LYS A 122 20.58 -9.50 -12.57
C LYS A 122 22.06 -9.87 -12.63
N LEU A 123 22.62 -10.35 -11.51
CA LEU A 123 24.02 -10.77 -11.41
C LEU A 123 24.37 -11.86 -12.43
N PHE A 124 23.49 -12.84 -12.59
CA PHE A 124 23.66 -13.93 -13.54
C PHE A 124 23.09 -13.63 -14.94
N GLN A 125 22.70 -12.38 -15.21
CA GLN A 125 22.21 -11.90 -16.51
C GLN A 125 20.98 -12.65 -17.04
N LEU A 126 20.21 -13.26 -16.14
CA LEU A 126 18.96 -13.96 -16.46
C LEU A 126 17.77 -13.01 -16.63
N ILE A 127 17.95 -11.74 -16.25
CA ILE A 127 17.04 -10.63 -16.54
C ILE A 127 17.83 -9.38 -16.93
N ASP A 128 17.13 -8.42 -17.54
CA ASP A 128 17.68 -7.08 -17.79
C ASP A 128 18.02 -6.34 -16.48
N LYS A 129 19.02 -5.44 -16.54
CA LYS A 129 19.47 -4.65 -15.38
C LYS A 129 18.36 -3.76 -14.83
N GLU A 130 17.59 -3.16 -15.73
CA GLU A 130 16.46 -2.29 -15.42
C GLU A 130 15.13 -2.96 -15.79
N PRO A 131 14.05 -2.64 -15.07
CA PRO A 131 12.73 -3.14 -15.43
C PRO A 131 12.32 -2.60 -16.81
N SER A 132 11.70 -3.47 -17.60
CA SER A 132 11.10 -3.12 -18.89
C SER A 132 9.83 -2.28 -18.73
N GLU A 133 9.11 -2.44 -17.62
CA GLU A 133 7.97 -1.62 -17.24
C GLU A 133 7.98 -1.42 -15.71
N SER A 134 7.59 -0.22 -15.28
CA SER A 134 7.38 0.12 -13.87
C SER A 134 5.97 0.66 -13.72
N HIS A 135 5.15 -0.03 -12.94
CA HIS A 135 3.81 0.43 -12.57
C HIS A 135 3.88 0.86 -11.12
N LEU A 136 3.97 2.17 -10.90
CA LEU A 136 4.11 2.72 -9.57
C LEU A 136 2.78 2.58 -8.82
N SER A 137 2.88 2.22 -7.55
CA SER A 137 1.81 2.44 -6.59
C SER A 137 1.55 3.92 -6.43
N LEU A 138 0.44 4.24 -5.78
CA LEU A 138 0.13 5.63 -5.41
C LEU A 138 1.32 6.28 -4.64
N PHE A 139 1.97 5.57 -3.71
CA PHE A 139 3.17 6.08 -3.03
C PHE A 139 4.35 6.30 -3.96
N GLY A 140 4.59 5.35 -4.88
CA GLY A 140 5.65 5.50 -5.89
C GLY A 140 5.39 6.68 -6.83
N GLU A 141 4.14 6.95 -7.20
CA GLU A 141 3.77 8.11 -8.02
C GLU A 141 4.02 9.43 -7.29
N VAL A 142 3.75 9.51 -5.98
CA VAL A 142 4.08 10.69 -5.15
C VAL A 142 5.57 10.92 -5.08
N GLN A 143 6.34 9.88 -4.77
CA GLN A 143 7.80 9.98 -4.67
C GLN A 143 8.41 10.44 -6.00
N ASN A 144 7.93 9.88 -7.11
CA ASN A 144 8.35 10.30 -8.46
C ASN A 144 7.93 11.75 -8.75
N ALA A 145 6.72 12.16 -8.39
CA ALA A 145 6.26 13.54 -8.52
C ALA A 145 7.15 14.52 -7.73
N PHE A 146 7.56 14.13 -6.52
CA PHE A 146 8.45 14.92 -5.67
C PHE A 146 9.86 15.04 -6.26
N GLU A 147 10.45 13.95 -6.76
CA GLU A 147 11.74 14.00 -7.46
C GLU A 147 11.67 14.83 -8.75
N GLN A 148 10.58 14.74 -9.51
CA GLN A 148 10.37 15.61 -10.68
C GLN A 148 10.28 17.09 -10.28
N LEU A 149 9.62 17.41 -9.17
CA LEU A 149 9.54 18.78 -8.65
C LEU A 149 10.93 19.34 -8.32
N LYS A 150 11.75 18.55 -7.65
CA LYS A 150 13.14 18.90 -7.33
C LYS A 150 13.96 19.22 -8.57
N LEU A 151 13.78 18.45 -9.64
CA LEU A 151 14.48 18.64 -10.91
C LEU A 151 13.95 19.84 -11.72
N LEU A 152 12.63 19.99 -11.81
CA LEU A 152 11.98 20.98 -12.67
C LEU A 152 11.93 22.39 -12.05
N SER A 153 11.89 22.48 -10.72
CA SER A 153 11.79 23.75 -10.02
C SER A 153 12.57 23.76 -8.70
N PRO A 154 13.91 23.80 -8.75
CA PRO A 154 14.75 23.83 -7.55
C PRO A 154 14.39 24.98 -6.59
N GLN A 155 13.98 26.14 -7.11
CA GLN A 155 13.55 27.31 -6.32
C GLN A 155 12.27 27.07 -5.53
N VAL A 156 11.35 26.26 -6.07
CA VAL A 156 10.13 25.84 -5.35
C VAL A 156 10.51 24.80 -4.31
N TYR A 157 11.36 23.83 -4.67
CA TYR A 157 11.88 22.81 -3.77
C TYR A 157 12.72 23.38 -2.61
N GLU A 158 13.47 24.47 -2.81
CA GLU A 158 14.24 25.13 -1.74
C GLU A 158 13.35 25.62 -0.59
N LYS A 159 12.05 25.83 -0.85
CA LYS A 159 11.06 26.19 0.17
C LYS A 159 10.53 25.02 0.98
N PHE A 160 10.73 23.77 0.51
CA PHE A 160 10.34 22.56 1.20
C PHE A 160 11.23 21.38 0.78
N LYS A 161 12.06 20.87 1.69
CA LYS A 161 13.07 19.86 1.40
C LYS A 161 12.55 18.42 1.49
N SER A 162 11.30 18.22 1.89
CA SER A 162 10.62 16.93 1.93
C SER A 162 9.13 17.05 1.59
N GLU A 163 8.50 15.93 1.23
CA GLU A 163 7.05 15.82 1.04
C GLU A 163 6.30 16.22 2.32
N GLU A 164 6.79 15.80 3.49
CA GLU A 164 6.22 16.15 4.79
C GLU A 164 6.27 17.67 5.03
N GLU A 165 7.39 18.32 4.70
CA GLU A 165 7.53 19.77 4.82
C GLU A 165 6.57 20.50 3.88
N TYR A 166 6.45 20.05 2.62
CA TYR A 166 5.46 20.58 1.67
C TYR A 166 4.04 20.45 2.23
N LEU A 167 3.67 19.25 2.67
CA LEU A 167 2.35 18.97 3.22
C LEU A 167 2.09 19.81 4.47
N SER A 168 3.13 20.22 5.21
CA SER A 168 3.07 21.08 6.39
C SER A 168 2.79 22.56 6.08
N LEU A 169 3.03 23.03 4.85
CA LEU A 169 2.84 24.44 4.46
C LEU A 169 1.39 24.92 4.62
N PRO A 170 1.17 26.21 4.91
CA PRO A 170 -0.17 26.81 4.90
C PRO A 170 -0.84 26.67 3.54
N THR A 171 -2.16 26.45 3.56
CA THR A 171 -3.03 26.33 2.38
C THR A 171 -2.83 27.47 1.38
N THR A 172 -2.70 28.70 1.86
CA THR A 172 -2.45 29.90 1.04
C THR A 172 -1.08 29.89 0.33
N VAL A 173 -0.05 29.33 0.96
CA VAL A 173 1.28 29.18 0.35
C VAL A 173 1.22 28.13 -0.76
N LYS A 174 0.53 27.01 -0.51
CA LYS A 174 0.36 25.94 -1.50
C LYS A 174 -0.47 26.40 -2.71
N GLU A 175 -1.51 27.20 -2.49
CA GLU A 175 -2.27 27.89 -3.55
C GLU A 175 -1.34 28.73 -4.44
N GLN A 176 -0.51 29.59 -3.85
CA GLN A 176 0.42 30.44 -4.61
C GLN A 176 1.42 29.62 -5.43
N LEU A 177 1.96 28.55 -4.86
CA LEU A 177 2.89 27.63 -5.55
C LEU A 177 2.19 26.96 -6.73
N PHE A 178 0.97 26.45 -6.53
CA PHE A 178 0.18 25.81 -7.56
C PHE A 178 -0.17 26.77 -8.69
N LEU A 179 -0.72 27.95 -8.37
CA LEU A 179 -1.10 28.96 -9.37
C LEU A 179 0.11 29.44 -10.19
N ARG A 180 1.27 29.61 -9.54
CA ARG A 180 2.53 29.93 -10.24
C ARG A 180 2.94 28.79 -11.16
N ALA A 181 2.84 27.54 -10.73
CA ALA A 181 3.14 26.38 -11.56
C ALA A 181 2.14 26.21 -12.72
N SER A 182 0.86 26.55 -12.54
CA SER A 182 -0.15 26.44 -13.60
C SER A 182 -0.17 27.63 -14.57
N SER A 183 0.60 28.69 -14.32
CA SER A 183 0.60 29.93 -15.13
C SER A 183 1.14 29.79 -16.55
N SER A 184 1.80 28.67 -16.88
CA SER A 184 2.35 28.42 -18.22
C SER A 184 2.31 26.93 -18.55
N HIS A 185 2.08 26.62 -19.83
CA HIS A 185 2.12 25.24 -20.33
C HIS A 185 3.44 24.53 -19.98
N LYS A 186 4.56 25.27 -19.98
CA LYS A 186 5.89 24.74 -19.64
C LYS A 186 5.99 24.22 -18.20
N ASN A 187 5.13 24.70 -17.30
CA ASN A 187 5.17 24.39 -15.87
C ASN A 187 4.03 23.43 -15.43
N LEU A 188 3.22 22.92 -16.37
CA LEU A 188 2.12 22.01 -16.02
C LEU A 188 2.58 20.72 -15.34
N LEU A 189 3.81 20.24 -15.63
CA LEU A 189 4.37 19.10 -14.92
C LEU A 189 4.62 19.39 -13.44
N ILE A 190 5.06 20.61 -13.10
CA ILE A 190 5.23 21.06 -11.71
C ILE A 190 3.85 21.11 -11.03
N ALA A 191 2.85 21.70 -11.68
CA ALA A 191 1.49 21.76 -11.15
C ALA A 191 0.90 20.36 -10.94
N LYS A 192 1.09 19.45 -11.91
CA LYS A 192 0.69 18.05 -11.81
C LYS A 192 1.36 17.35 -10.62
N SER A 193 2.66 17.54 -10.44
CA SER A 193 3.37 16.93 -9.31
C SER A 193 2.88 17.44 -7.96
N LEU A 194 2.67 18.75 -7.82
CA LEU A 194 2.09 19.34 -6.60
C LEU A 194 0.69 18.77 -6.32
N PHE A 195 -0.15 18.69 -7.35
CA PHE A 195 -1.50 18.11 -7.23
C PHE A 195 -1.46 16.63 -6.82
N LEU A 196 -0.58 15.82 -7.41
CA LEU A 196 -0.46 14.40 -7.06
C LEU A 196 -0.05 14.21 -5.60
N ILE A 197 0.92 14.99 -5.10
CA ILE A 197 1.33 14.95 -3.69
C ILE A 197 0.14 15.26 -2.77
N GLU A 198 -0.66 16.28 -3.09
CA GLU A 198 -1.84 16.62 -2.28
C GLU A 198 -2.96 15.57 -2.43
N GLN A 199 -3.31 15.15 -3.64
CA GLN A 199 -4.35 14.16 -3.88
C GLN A 199 -4.07 12.86 -3.12
N GLU A 200 -2.84 12.38 -3.15
CA GLU A 200 -2.49 11.11 -2.53
C GLU A 200 -2.43 11.20 -1.01
N TYR A 201 -1.98 12.33 -0.44
CA TYR A 201 -2.14 12.55 1.00
C TYR A 201 -3.62 12.58 1.39
N PHE A 202 -4.50 13.12 0.54
CA PHE A 202 -5.94 13.12 0.78
C PHE A 202 -6.50 11.70 0.76
N ILE A 203 -6.13 10.88 -0.25
CA ILE A 203 -6.53 9.48 -0.36
C ILE A 203 -5.99 8.64 0.81
N TYR A 204 -4.73 8.85 1.21
CA TYR A 204 -4.13 8.23 2.39
C TYR A 204 -4.95 8.54 3.64
N LEU A 205 -5.28 9.83 3.85
CA LEU A 205 -6.16 10.25 4.93
C LEU A 205 -7.53 9.58 4.83
N LEU A 206 -8.14 9.47 3.65
CA LEU A 206 -9.42 8.78 3.46
C LEU A 206 -9.35 7.29 3.81
N LYS A 207 -8.26 6.60 3.46
CA LYS A 207 -8.19 5.15 3.62
C LYS A 207 -7.74 4.70 5.02
N MET A 208 -6.89 5.46 5.71
CA MET A 208 -6.76 5.32 7.19
C MET A 208 -8.08 5.57 7.92
N LYS A 209 -9.00 6.34 7.31
CA LYS A 209 -10.32 6.64 7.87
C LYS A 209 -11.35 5.54 7.57
N ILE A 210 -11.30 4.88 6.41
CA ILE A 210 -12.24 3.81 6.01
C ILE A 210 -11.82 2.42 6.52
N ASP A 211 -10.53 2.16 6.74
CA ASP A 211 -10.10 0.86 7.27
C ASP A 211 -10.33 0.81 8.78
N VAL A 212 -11.49 0.29 9.16
CA VAL A 212 -11.92 0.20 10.57
C VAL A 212 -11.46 -1.12 11.22
N GLY A 213 -10.60 -1.88 10.54
CA GLY A 213 -9.97 -3.07 11.08
C GLY A 213 -9.95 -4.19 10.05
N SER A 214 -8.95 -5.07 10.18
CA SER A 214 -8.97 -6.33 9.43
C SER A 214 -10.30 -7.02 9.63
N LYS A 215 -10.80 -7.68 8.59
CA LYS A 215 -12.11 -8.33 8.55
C LYS A 215 -12.25 -9.46 9.63
N GLU A 216 -11.20 -9.74 10.44
CA GLU A 216 -11.18 -10.61 11.64
C GLU A 216 -11.90 -9.95 12.81
N VAL A 217 -11.80 -8.62 12.87
CA VAL A 217 -12.64 -7.78 13.71
C VAL A 217 -14.06 -7.79 13.15
N GLN A 218 -14.25 -7.73 11.82
CA GLN A 218 -15.57 -7.81 11.18
C GLN A 218 -16.31 -9.12 11.48
N ASP A 219 -15.64 -10.28 11.41
CA ASP A 219 -16.22 -11.59 11.74
C ASP A 219 -16.62 -11.73 13.23
N LYS A 220 -15.97 -10.96 14.12
CA LYS A 220 -16.30 -10.89 15.56
C LYS A 220 -17.39 -9.84 15.85
N ILE A 221 -17.33 -8.70 15.18
CA ILE A 221 -18.38 -7.65 15.12
C ILE A 221 -19.69 -8.29 14.68
N ASP A 222 -19.70 -9.12 13.65
CA ASP A 222 -20.93 -9.74 13.13
C ASP A 222 -21.58 -10.73 14.11
N ARG A 223 -20.87 -11.17 15.17
CA ARG A 223 -21.36 -12.11 16.20
C ARG A 223 -21.75 -11.45 17.51
N ASP A 224 -21.43 -10.17 17.69
CA ASP A 224 -21.74 -9.39 18.88
C ASP A 224 -22.44 -8.09 18.45
N GLU A 225 -23.75 -8.02 18.71
CA GLU A 225 -24.59 -6.89 18.31
C GLU A 225 -24.17 -5.56 18.97
N GLU A 226 -23.55 -5.58 20.15
CA GLU A 226 -23.05 -4.37 20.82
C GLU A 226 -21.76 -3.87 20.13
N LEU A 227 -20.82 -4.77 19.84
CA LEU A 227 -19.63 -4.45 19.03
C LEU A 227 -20.00 -3.99 17.61
N LYS A 228 -21.02 -4.60 17.02
CA LYS A 228 -21.55 -4.24 15.69
C LYS A 228 -22.15 -2.86 15.66
N GLY A 229 -23.03 -2.54 16.62
CA GLY A 229 -23.63 -1.22 16.74
C GLY A 229 -22.56 -0.14 16.89
N LEU A 230 -21.59 -0.37 17.76
CA LEU A 230 -20.50 0.58 18.01
C LEU A 230 -19.60 0.79 16.78
N TYR A 231 -19.33 -0.29 16.04
CA TYR A 231 -18.59 -0.22 14.80
C TYR A 231 -19.32 0.58 13.72
N LEU A 232 -20.63 0.32 13.54
CA LEU A 232 -21.47 1.04 12.57
C LEU A 232 -21.60 2.53 12.95
N ASP A 233 -21.69 2.85 14.24
CA ASP A 233 -21.67 4.22 14.75
C ASP A 233 -20.35 4.92 14.38
N ILE A 234 -19.21 4.28 14.64
CA ILE A 234 -17.89 4.81 14.28
C ILE A 234 -17.76 5.03 12.77
N ALA A 235 -18.21 4.06 11.97
CA ALA A 235 -18.20 4.18 10.51
C ALA A 235 -19.12 5.31 10.03
N SER A 236 -20.30 5.46 10.62
CA SER A 236 -21.28 6.52 10.30
C SER A 236 -20.74 7.90 10.65
N ILE A 237 -20.20 8.10 11.86
CA ILE A 237 -19.60 9.38 12.29
C ILE A 237 -18.41 9.73 11.38
N LYS A 238 -17.56 8.76 11.04
CA LYS A 238 -16.47 8.96 10.08
C LYS A 238 -16.99 9.35 8.71
N HIS A 239 -18.04 8.71 8.22
CA HIS A 239 -18.66 9.05 6.94
C HIS A 239 -19.22 10.48 6.96
N GLN A 240 -19.93 10.87 8.01
CA GLN A 240 -20.46 12.23 8.17
C GLN A 240 -19.34 13.28 8.18
N ILE A 241 -18.23 13.02 8.91
CA ILE A 241 -17.05 13.92 8.88
C ILE A 241 -16.53 14.08 7.45
N LEU A 242 -16.49 12.99 6.66
CA LEU A 242 -15.96 12.98 5.30
C LEU A 242 -16.87 13.60 4.25
N THR A 243 -18.19 13.46 4.41
CA THR A 243 -19.20 14.03 3.51
C THR A 243 -19.65 15.42 3.91
N THR A 244 -19.28 15.88 5.11
CA THR A 244 -19.41 17.31 5.45
C THR A 244 -18.56 18.08 4.45
N ASP A 245 -19.06 19.24 3.99
CA ASP A 245 -18.28 20.18 3.17
C ASP A 245 -17.12 20.74 4.01
N ILE A 246 -16.08 19.93 4.22
CA ILE A 246 -14.80 20.33 4.81
C ILE A 246 -14.11 21.32 3.85
N LEU A 247 -14.43 21.23 2.56
CA LEU A 247 -14.08 22.19 1.53
C LEU A 247 -15.13 23.29 1.50
N ARG A 248 -15.11 24.20 2.48
CA ARG A 248 -15.84 25.47 2.33
C ARG A 248 -15.45 26.14 1.00
N SER A 249 -16.36 26.90 0.41
CA SER A 249 -16.16 27.61 -0.87
C SER A 249 -14.99 28.61 -0.88
N ASP A 250 -14.45 28.99 0.28
CA ASP A 250 -13.27 29.82 0.44
C ASP A 250 -11.93 29.04 0.41
N TYR A 251 -11.94 27.71 0.52
CA TYR A 251 -10.74 26.88 0.34
C TYR A 251 -10.60 26.46 -1.14
N ARG A 252 -9.69 27.12 -1.85
CA ARG A 252 -9.50 26.89 -3.30
C ARG A 252 -8.44 25.83 -3.63
N PHE A 253 -7.46 25.61 -2.75
CA PHE A 253 -6.33 24.69 -2.95
C PHE A 253 -5.88 24.11 -1.62
N GLY A 254 -5.19 22.96 -1.60
CA GLY A 254 -4.64 22.39 -0.37
C GLY A 254 -5.59 21.52 0.43
N ILE A 255 -5.04 20.47 1.06
CA ILE A 255 -5.75 19.75 2.13
C ILE A 255 -5.86 20.66 3.36
N PRO A 256 -7.07 20.89 3.89
CA PRO A 256 -7.29 21.65 5.12
C PRO A 256 -6.49 21.07 6.29
N LYS A 257 -5.86 21.95 7.07
CA LYS A 257 -5.12 21.58 8.28
C LYS A 257 -6.03 21.13 9.39
N ALA A 258 -5.49 20.35 10.33
CA ALA A 258 -6.26 19.80 11.44
C ALA A 258 -7.02 20.87 12.23
N ASP A 259 -6.37 21.98 12.56
CA ASP A 259 -6.95 23.16 13.24
C ASP A 259 -8.05 23.85 12.40
N GLN A 260 -7.85 23.94 11.09
CA GLN A 260 -8.84 24.50 10.14
C GLN A 260 -10.08 23.61 10.05
N VAL A 261 -9.93 22.30 10.22
CA VAL A 261 -11.01 21.31 10.18
C VAL A 261 -11.72 21.21 11.53
N THR A 262 -10.98 21.15 12.64
CA THR A 262 -11.54 21.05 14.01
C THR A 262 -12.14 22.36 14.52
N GLY A 263 -11.84 23.49 13.89
CA GLY A 263 -12.50 24.77 14.18
C GLY A 263 -13.95 24.84 13.72
N LEU A 264 -14.43 23.88 12.91
CA LEU A 264 -15.82 23.77 12.50
C LEU A 264 -16.63 23.12 13.63
N PRO A 265 -17.64 23.80 14.23
CA PRO A 265 -18.38 23.28 15.38
C PRO A 265 -18.98 21.87 15.15
N MET A 266 -19.45 21.60 13.93
CA MET A 266 -19.98 20.30 13.54
C MET A 266 -18.89 19.20 13.52
N ILE A 267 -17.72 19.49 12.94
CA ILE A 267 -16.61 18.52 12.88
C ILE A 267 -16.02 18.31 14.27
N TYR A 268 -15.93 19.36 15.09
CA TYR A 268 -15.53 19.25 16.49
C TYR A 268 -16.46 18.31 17.27
N ALA A 269 -17.78 18.51 17.16
CA ALA A 269 -18.77 17.66 17.82
C ALA A 269 -18.69 16.20 17.34
N LEU A 270 -18.57 15.98 16.02
CA LEU A 270 -18.36 14.64 15.45
C LEU A 270 -17.04 14.01 15.92
N GLY A 271 -15.98 14.79 16.06
CA GLY A 271 -14.68 14.34 16.57
C GLY A 271 -14.72 13.92 18.05
N GLN A 272 -15.47 14.65 18.89
CA GLN A 272 -15.72 14.27 20.28
C GLN A 272 -16.52 12.97 20.37
N ASN A 273 -17.60 12.87 19.59
CA ASN A 273 -18.42 11.66 19.50
C ASN A 273 -17.60 10.45 19.04
N LEU A 274 -16.78 10.62 17.99
CA LEU A 274 -15.87 9.58 17.51
C LEU A 274 -14.87 9.13 18.60
N SER A 275 -14.34 10.07 19.38
CA SER A 275 -13.39 9.77 20.46
C SER A 275 -14.05 8.98 21.58
N GLN A 276 -15.28 9.33 21.95
CA GLN A 276 -16.08 8.61 22.93
C GLN A 276 -16.37 7.18 22.45
N LYS A 277 -16.89 7.02 21.23
CA LYS A 277 -17.21 5.71 20.64
C LYS A 277 -15.99 4.80 20.52
N LYS A 278 -14.80 5.36 20.24
CA LYS A 278 -13.54 4.62 20.25
C LYS A 278 -13.10 4.16 21.65
N ALA A 279 -13.35 4.97 22.68
CA ALA A 279 -13.06 4.59 24.06
C ALA A 279 -13.96 3.42 24.49
N GLU A 280 -15.26 3.50 24.17
CA GLU A 280 -16.21 2.40 24.34
C GLU A 280 -15.73 1.13 23.61
N LEU A 281 -15.23 1.26 22.38
CA LEU A 281 -14.77 0.11 21.58
C LEU A 281 -13.53 -0.52 22.18
N THR A 282 -12.61 0.30 22.71
CA THR A 282 -11.39 -0.19 23.36
C THR A 282 -11.73 -0.97 24.62
N ILE A 283 -12.61 -0.45 25.47
CA ILE A 283 -13.08 -1.12 26.70
C ILE A 283 -13.79 -2.43 26.37
N LEU A 284 -14.62 -2.43 25.32
CA LEU A 284 -15.35 -3.64 24.89
C LEU A 284 -14.40 -4.67 24.29
N ALA A 285 -13.44 -4.25 23.47
CA ALA A 285 -12.41 -5.12 22.86
C ALA A 285 -11.46 -5.74 23.90
N GLU A 286 -11.16 -5.04 25.00
CA GLU A 286 -10.39 -5.57 26.14
C GLU A 286 -11.10 -6.73 26.86
N LYS A 287 -12.43 -6.90 26.69
CA LYS A 287 -13.14 -8.09 27.18
C LYS A 287 -12.92 -9.33 26.29
N TYR A 288 -12.44 -9.13 25.06
CA TYR A 288 -12.30 -10.16 24.02
C TYR A 288 -10.86 -10.60 23.76
N VAL A 289 -9.97 -10.48 24.76
CA VAL A 289 -8.52 -10.71 24.67
C VAL A 289 -8.19 -12.09 24.08
N ASP A 290 -8.06 -12.10 22.77
CA ASP A 290 -7.07 -12.88 22.04
C ASP A 290 -6.32 -11.88 21.15
N SER A 291 -5.00 -11.87 21.33
CA SER A 291 -4.05 -10.74 21.23
C SER A 291 -3.86 -10.02 19.88
N GLY A 292 -4.75 -10.18 18.90
CA GLY A 292 -4.62 -9.58 17.57
C GLY A 292 -5.20 -8.17 17.40
N ILE A 293 -6.19 -7.79 18.22
CA ILE A 293 -6.95 -6.53 18.04
C ILE A 293 -6.15 -5.32 18.54
N MET A 294 -5.41 -5.46 19.65
CA MET A 294 -4.73 -4.36 20.32
C MET A 294 -3.52 -3.81 19.55
N SER A 295 -2.81 -4.64 18.78
CA SER A 295 -1.64 -4.17 18.00
C SER A 295 -2.03 -3.21 16.87
N LYS A 296 -3.27 -3.30 16.35
CA LYS A 296 -3.75 -2.45 15.24
C LYS A 296 -4.48 -1.19 15.71
N ILE A 297 -5.14 -1.24 16.88
CA ILE A 297 -5.62 -0.03 17.55
C ILE A 297 -4.43 0.90 17.90
N SER A 298 -3.28 0.31 18.21
CA SER A 298 -2.02 1.04 18.43
C SER A 298 -1.56 1.85 17.20
N GLU A 299 -1.71 1.35 15.98
CA GLU A 299 -1.38 2.10 14.75
C GLU A 299 -2.31 3.31 14.55
N GLN A 300 -3.55 3.25 15.03
CA GLN A 300 -4.47 4.41 15.00
C GLN A 300 -4.18 5.44 16.10
N LYS A 301 -3.41 5.10 17.14
CA LYS A 301 -2.92 6.07 18.14
C LYS A 301 -1.95 7.09 17.51
N GLU A 302 -1.29 6.76 16.41
CA GLU A 302 -0.45 7.68 15.62
C GLU A 302 -1.26 8.89 15.12
N TRP A 303 -2.55 8.72 14.79
CA TRP A 303 -3.40 9.81 14.32
C TRP A 303 -3.85 10.75 15.45
N ILE A 304 -4.13 10.20 16.63
CA ILE A 304 -4.37 11.00 17.85
C ILE A 304 -3.07 11.68 18.27
N ARG A 305 -1.92 11.01 18.16
CA ARG A 305 -0.60 11.58 18.42
C ARG A 305 -0.26 12.68 17.40
N PHE A 306 -0.62 12.53 16.13
CA PHE A 306 -0.49 13.54 15.09
C PHE A 306 -1.38 14.75 15.38
N LEU A 307 -2.67 14.56 15.68
CA LEU A 307 -3.55 15.65 16.11
C LEU A 307 -3.04 16.34 17.38
N ARG A 308 -2.60 15.57 18.38
CA ARG A 308 -2.08 16.08 19.65
C ARG A 308 -0.77 16.84 19.46
N ASN A 309 0.16 16.34 18.64
CA ASN A 309 1.43 17.00 18.32
C ASN A 309 1.26 18.21 17.39
N THR A 310 0.18 18.24 16.61
CA THR A 310 -0.21 19.40 15.78
C THR A 310 -0.92 20.47 16.62
N VAL A 311 -1.60 20.07 17.71
CA VAL A 311 -2.27 20.96 18.67
C VAL A 311 -1.32 21.46 19.77
N SER A 312 -0.28 20.71 20.14
CA SER A 312 0.62 21.03 21.27
C SER A 312 1.81 21.94 20.92
N ARG A 313 1.82 22.60 19.76
CA ARG A 313 2.81 23.64 19.41
C ARG A 313 2.26 25.06 19.56
N ARG A 314 1.46 25.25 20.62
CA ARG A 314 1.13 26.57 21.18
C ARG A 314 1.09 26.48 22.70
N GLU A 315 2.27 26.32 23.29
CA GLU A 315 2.67 27.00 24.53
C GLU A 315 4.07 27.56 24.31
#